data_AF-A0AAE1FCJ9-F1
#
_entry.id   AF-A0AAE1FCJ9-F1
#
_cell.length_a   1.000
_cell.length_b   1.000
_cell.length_c   1.000
_cell.angle_alpha   90.00
_cell.angle_beta   90.00
_cell.angle_gamma   90.00
#
_symmetry.space_group_name_H-M   'P 1'
#
loop_
_entity.id
_entity.type
_entity.pdbx_description
1 polymer ?
#
loop_
_entity_poly.entity_id
_entity_poly.type
_entity_poly.pdbx_seq_one_letter_code
_entity_poly.pdbx_strand_id
1 'polypeptide(L)'
;MYQGRSFRSGRSLRRRHDNEDDNIVLDVKQGVPGVLRQVVVVVCQQNGATKSRRLGYLNAAVRAISKVLKSSQVKKSHISEKIIVTDDSDKADDDESSVSSQVDFGEEEISNIQYFCLLRCCLVHEAKEVRAGGLRLLRYLLQSKEDVQGLIEVNAVPLIVRCIDIMLENQVERVQGLRLARRMLQVAPHLFPIGLARCLVAIARDGAKERDRMLRSALATLNEMALLNPSVFVECGGVGVVLHNILDCAMPRINEALMGAILYLLNSPEWRPYCGQLHMILAPFSDFHYKHTSYDPEYYTKSEERELRTQAGKLAVLVCLRSWPGLVSLCQPHSAALRAMVALLYPNHEDTRKIVIELLYEIFRIPLGEWTGDFEDALASYGSASASDSDLWRLHEGFVAAEARAILPHIAKYRSDLL
;
A
#
# COMPACT_ATOMS: atom_id res chain seq x y z
N MET A 1 0.44 42.12 -45.27
CA MET A 1 0.50 42.66 -43.89
C MET A 1 0.55 41.49 -42.92
N TYR A 2 1.75 41.22 -42.43
CA TYR A 2 2.05 40.20 -41.42
C TYR A 2 1.65 40.72 -40.04
N GLN A 3 0.94 39.91 -39.23
CA GLN A 3 1.19 39.84 -37.79
C GLN A 3 0.93 38.40 -37.32
N GLY A 4 1.99 37.59 -37.37
CA GLY A 4 2.05 36.32 -36.67
C GLY A 4 2.24 36.57 -35.16
N ARG A 5 1.47 35.86 -34.34
CA ARG A 5 1.74 35.75 -32.90
C ARG A 5 2.37 34.39 -32.61
N SER A 6 3.65 34.48 -32.27
CA SER A 6 4.54 33.40 -31.84
C SER A 6 4.00 32.66 -30.63
N PHE A 7 3.88 31.33 -30.76
CA PHE A 7 3.93 30.40 -29.64
C PHE A 7 5.36 30.45 -29.06
N ARG A 8 5.58 31.23 -28.01
CA ARG A 8 6.78 31.06 -27.17
C ARG A 8 6.53 29.92 -26.19
N SER A 9 7.01 28.74 -26.59
CA SER A 9 7.34 27.63 -25.69
C SER A 9 8.35 28.10 -24.65
N GLY A 10 7.86 28.57 -23.50
CA GLY A 10 8.66 28.80 -22.31
C GLY A 10 8.97 27.49 -21.60
N ARG A 11 9.77 26.61 -22.23
CA ARG A 11 10.50 25.59 -21.48
C ARG A 11 11.47 26.33 -20.58
N SER A 12 11.12 26.46 -19.31
CA SER A 12 12.07 26.76 -18.24
C SER A 12 13.13 25.67 -18.26
N LEU A 13 14.23 25.95 -18.98
CA LEU A 13 15.51 25.28 -18.82
C LEU A 13 15.99 25.65 -17.41
N ARG A 14 15.49 24.93 -16.41
CA ARG A 14 16.16 24.80 -15.13
C ARG A 14 17.49 24.11 -15.45
N ARG A 15 18.53 24.91 -15.71
CA ARG A 15 19.92 24.47 -15.73
C ARG A 15 20.10 23.58 -14.50
N ARG A 16 20.26 22.28 -14.72
CA ARG A 16 20.86 21.41 -13.70
C ARG A 16 22.23 22.03 -13.45
N HIS A 17 22.44 22.51 -12.23
CA HIS A 17 23.79 22.73 -11.76
C HIS A 17 24.40 21.33 -11.74
N ASP A 18 25.25 21.03 -12.71
CA ASP A 18 26.05 19.81 -12.70
C ASP A 18 27.00 19.94 -11.51
N ASN A 19 26.59 19.41 -10.35
CA ASN A 19 27.45 19.32 -9.19
C ASN A 19 28.54 18.31 -9.53
N GLU A 20 29.81 18.69 -9.42
CA GLU A 20 30.96 17.77 -9.57
C GLU A 20 30.84 16.56 -8.62
N ASP A 21 30.08 16.69 -7.54
CA ASP A 21 29.73 15.64 -6.57
C ASP A 21 28.81 14.52 -7.14
N ASP A 22 28.17 14.69 -8.30
CA ASP A 22 27.30 13.65 -8.90
C ASP A 22 28.10 12.53 -9.62
N ASN A 23 29.37 12.81 -9.96
CA ASN A 23 30.28 11.93 -10.70
C ASN A 23 31.24 11.12 -9.82
N ILE A 24 30.84 10.81 -8.58
CA ILE A 24 31.63 9.95 -7.71
C ILE A 24 31.51 8.49 -8.17
N VAL A 25 32.64 7.89 -8.53
CA VAL A 25 32.78 6.48 -8.89
C VAL A 25 33.41 5.74 -7.72
N LEU A 26 32.68 4.80 -7.14
CA LEU A 26 33.17 3.95 -6.05
C LEU A 26 33.78 2.67 -6.63
N ASP A 27 34.86 2.19 -6.01
CA ASP A 27 35.44 0.90 -6.39
C ASP A 27 34.54 -0.25 -5.92
N VAL A 28 34.19 -1.12 -6.86
CA VAL A 28 33.24 -2.23 -6.68
C VAL A 28 33.96 -3.58 -6.55
N LYS A 29 35.30 -3.60 -6.72
CA LYS A 29 36.11 -4.84 -6.72
C LYS A 29 35.95 -5.66 -5.44
N GLN A 30 35.80 -5.02 -4.29
CA GLN A 30 35.64 -5.64 -2.97
C GLN A 30 34.16 -5.88 -2.59
N GLY A 31 33.23 -5.87 -3.56
CA GLY A 31 31.82 -6.13 -3.30
C GLY A 31 31.11 -5.07 -2.45
N VAL A 32 30.00 -5.46 -1.79
CA VAL A 32 29.21 -4.56 -0.94
C VAL A 32 30.01 -4.01 0.26
N PRO A 33 30.81 -4.81 0.99
CA PRO A 33 31.59 -4.30 2.12
C PRO A 33 32.61 -3.22 1.72
N GLY A 34 33.31 -3.40 0.59
CA GLY A 34 34.27 -2.41 0.09
C GLY A 34 33.63 -1.07 -0.28
N VAL A 35 32.44 -1.12 -0.89
CA VAL A 35 31.64 0.09 -1.18
C VAL A 35 31.23 0.78 0.13
N LEU A 36 30.79 0.02 1.13
CA LEU A 36 30.41 0.57 2.43
C LEU A 36 31.58 1.20 3.19
N ARG A 37 32.79 0.60 3.14
CA ARG A 37 34.01 1.19 3.74
C ARG A 37 34.28 2.59 3.17
N GLN A 38 34.22 2.74 1.83
CA GLN A 38 34.45 4.03 1.17
C GLN A 38 33.40 5.09 1.56
N VAL A 39 32.15 4.68 1.72
CA VAL A 39 31.02 5.59 2.02
C VAL A 39 31.04 6.03 3.48
N VAL A 40 31.25 5.09 4.41
CA VAL A 40 31.25 5.36 5.85
C VAL A 40 32.32 6.38 6.23
N VAL A 41 33.51 6.32 5.62
CA VAL A 41 34.60 7.29 5.88
C VAL A 41 34.14 8.72 5.63
N VAL A 42 33.41 8.97 4.54
CA VAL A 42 32.97 10.34 4.18
C VAL A 42 31.70 10.75 4.93
N VAL A 43 30.80 9.81 5.19
CA VAL A 43 29.50 10.10 5.78
C VAL A 43 29.59 10.27 7.31
N CYS A 44 30.49 9.54 7.98
CA CYS A 44 30.65 9.59 9.44
C CYS A 44 31.60 10.71 9.93
N GLN A 45 32.38 11.34 9.04
CA GLN A 45 33.22 12.49 9.40
C GLN A 45 32.35 13.64 9.91
N GLN A 46 32.52 14.08 11.16
CA GLN A 46 31.72 15.17 11.74
C GLN A 46 32.00 16.53 11.08
N ASN A 47 33.28 16.82 10.75
CA ASN A 47 33.74 18.09 10.20
C ASN A 47 34.39 17.89 8.81
N GLY A 48 34.11 18.78 7.85
CA GLY A 48 34.82 18.88 6.56
C GLY A 48 34.09 18.33 5.32
N ALA A 49 33.03 17.54 5.46
CA ALA A 49 32.25 17.05 4.33
C ALA A 49 30.97 17.88 4.12
N THR A 50 30.83 18.47 2.93
CA THR A 50 29.61 19.21 2.55
C THR A 50 28.41 18.27 2.42
N LYS A 51 27.19 18.81 2.59
CA LYS A 51 25.95 18.04 2.38
C LYS A 51 25.87 17.41 0.98
N SER A 52 26.34 18.14 -0.04
CA SER A 52 26.34 17.71 -1.45
C SER A 52 27.28 16.52 -1.65
N ARG A 53 28.48 16.58 -1.08
CA ARG A 53 29.45 15.48 -1.11
C ARG A 53 28.90 14.24 -0.42
N ARG A 54 28.36 14.36 0.80
CA ARG A 54 27.75 13.21 1.52
C ARG A 54 26.63 12.57 0.71
N LEU A 55 25.75 13.38 0.12
CA LEU A 55 24.67 12.88 -0.74
C LEU A 55 25.20 12.21 -2.02
N GLY A 56 26.23 12.77 -2.65
CA GLY A 56 26.91 12.20 -3.81
C GLY A 56 27.46 10.80 -3.52
N TYR A 57 28.15 10.62 -2.39
CA TYR A 57 28.63 9.30 -1.93
C TYR A 57 27.48 8.33 -1.66
N LEU A 58 26.39 8.75 -1.01
CA LEU A 58 25.21 7.90 -0.78
C LEU A 58 24.55 7.46 -2.09
N ASN A 59 24.43 8.36 -3.06
CA ASN A 59 23.87 8.04 -4.38
C ASN A 59 24.79 7.10 -5.17
N ALA A 60 26.12 7.33 -5.14
CA ALA A 60 27.11 6.46 -5.73
C ALA A 60 27.08 5.05 -5.11
N ALA A 61 26.92 4.96 -3.78
CA ALA A 61 26.80 3.70 -3.06
C ALA A 61 25.60 2.88 -3.52
N VAL A 62 24.43 3.52 -3.63
CA VAL A 62 23.21 2.86 -4.12
C VAL A 62 23.39 2.34 -5.55
N ARG A 63 24.04 3.11 -6.43
CA ARG A 63 24.34 2.67 -7.81
C ARG A 63 25.29 1.48 -7.83
N ALA A 64 26.37 1.54 -7.06
CA ALA A 64 27.36 0.47 -6.95
C ALA A 64 26.76 -0.82 -6.40
N ILE A 65 26.05 -0.75 -5.27
CA ILE A 65 25.39 -1.90 -4.63
C ILE A 65 24.35 -2.52 -5.56
N SER A 66 23.53 -1.71 -6.24
CA SER A 66 22.57 -2.22 -7.22
C SER A 66 23.26 -2.97 -8.38
N LYS A 67 24.42 -2.49 -8.84
CA LYS A 67 25.21 -3.17 -9.87
C LYS A 67 25.78 -4.50 -9.37
N VAL A 68 26.32 -4.52 -8.15
CA VAL A 68 26.83 -5.75 -7.50
C VAL A 68 25.72 -6.77 -7.36
N LEU A 69 24.58 -6.39 -6.78
CA LEU A 69 23.45 -7.28 -6.56
C LEU A 69 22.92 -7.87 -7.86
N LYS A 70 22.82 -7.08 -8.93
CA LYS A 70 22.44 -7.59 -10.26
C LYS A 70 23.46 -8.60 -10.80
N SER A 71 24.76 -8.32 -10.67
CA SER A 71 25.80 -9.25 -11.11
C SER A 71 25.77 -10.58 -10.32
N SER A 72 25.46 -10.54 -9.03
CA SER A 72 25.32 -11.73 -8.19
C SER A 72 24.07 -12.54 -8.54
N GLN A 73 22.96 -11.90 -8.90
CA GLN A 73 21.73 -12.58 -9.35
C GLN A 73 21.94 -13.29 -10.70
N VAL A 74 22.64 -12.65 -11.65
CA VAL A 74 22.98 -13.27 -12.96
C VAL A 74 23.95 -14.45 -12.78
N LYS A 75 24.90 -14.35 -11.84
CA LYS A 75 25.76 -15.49 -11.51
C LYS A 75 24.96 -16.63 -10.88
N LYS A 76 24.01 -16.35 -9.98
CA LYS A 76 23.13 -17.36 -9.40
C LYS A 76 22.25 -18.04 -10.45
N SER A 77 21.66 -17.29 -11.39
CA SER A 77 20.84 -17.88 -12.47
C SER A 77 21.64 -18.79 -13.39
N HIS A 78 22.87 -18.41 -13.76
CA HIS A 78 23.76 -19.25 -14.57
C HIS A 78 24.32 -20.46 -13.81
N ILE A 79 24.49 -20.37 -12.49
CA ILE A 79 24.87 -21.52 -11.66
C ILE A 79 23.69 -22.49 -11.55
N SER A 80 22.47 -22.01 -11.34
CA SER A 80 21.28 -22.87 -11.36
C SER A 80 21.01 -23.51 -12.73
N GLU A 81 21.35 -22.84 -13.84
CA GLU A 81 21.32 -23.46 -15.19
C GLU A 81 22.42 -24.50 -15.38
N LYS A 82 23.61 -24.28 -14.80
CA LYS A 82 24.71 -25.26 -14.86
C LYS A 82 24.49 -26.49 -13.97
N ILE A 83 23.83 -26.33 -12.82
CA ILE A 83 23.50 -27.45 -11.92
C ILE A 83 22.48 -28.40 -12.58
N ILE A 84 21.63 -27.93 -13.50
CA ILE A 84 20.72 -28.80 -14.26
C ILE A 84 21.48 -29.66 -15.31
N VAL A 85 22.75 -29.37 -15.60
CA VAL A 85 23.54 -30.05 -16.65
C VAL A 85 24.60 -31.01 -16.09
N THR A 86 24.80 -31.07 -14.76
CA THR A 86 25.79 -31.97 -14.15
C THR A 86 25.27 -32.57 -12.85
N ASP A 87 24.37 -33.55 -12.98
CA ASP A 87 24.17 -34.59 -11.96
C ASP A 87 24.76 -35.89 -12.52
N ASP A 88 25.98 -36.20 -12.09
CA ASP A 88 26.50 -37.56 -11.87
C ASP A 88 27.93 -37.47 -11.33
N SER A 89 28.08 -37.67 -10.02
CA SER A 89 29.02 -38.62 -9.39
C SER A 89 29.38 -38.18 -7.97
N ASP A 90 29.11 -39.10 -7.03
CA ASP A 90 29.55 -39.10 -5.64
C ASP A 90 31.06 -38.84 -5.46
N LYS A 91 31.40 -38.11 -4.38
CA LYS A 91 32.37 -38.56 -3.37
C LYS A 91 32.43 -37.60 -2.18
N ALA A 92 32.25 -38.19 -1.00
CA ALA A 92 32.66 -37.65 0.28
C ALA A 92 34.19 -37.63 0.37
N ASP A 93 34.76 -36.64 1.08
CA ASP A 93 35.98 -36.79 1.86
C ASP A 93 36.00 -35.72 2.95
N ASP A 94 36.20 -36.21 4.18
CA ASP A 94 36.53 -35.45 5.40
C ASP A 94 37.96 -34.90 5.29
N ASP A 95 38.22 -33.72 5.87
CA ASP A 95 39.54 -33.41 6.42
C ASP A 95 39.46 -32.24 7.43
N GLU A 96 39.68 -32.57 8.70
CA GLU A 96 40.05 -31.63 9.75
C GLU A 96 41.51 -31.21 9.56
N SER A 97 41.82 -29.91 9.63
CA SER A 97 43.14 -29.49 10.10
C SER A 97 43.11 -28.15 10.83
N SER A 98 43.73 -28.19 12.00
CA SER A 98 44.01 -27.15 12.98
C SER A 98 44.70 -25.89 12.43
N VAL A 99 44.38 -24.71 12.97
CA VAL A 99 45.28 -23.54 12.92
C VAL A 99 45.44 -22.92 14.30
N SER A 100 46.71 -22.83 14.67
CA SER A 100 47.30 -22.22 15.86
C SER A 100 47.06 -20.71 15.97
N SER A 101 46.91 -20.27 17.20
CA SER A 101 46.90 -18.88 17.66
C SER A 101 48.14 -18.07 17.28
N GLN A 102 47.95 -16.93 16.61
CA GLN A 102 48.84 -15.76 16.66
C GLN A 102 48.00 -14.49 16.50
N VAL A 103 48.14 -13.57 17.45
CA VAL A 103 47.43 -12.29 17.53
C VAL A 103 48.18 -11.30 16.64
N ASP A 104 47.55 -10.92 15.53
CA ASP A 104 48.00 -9.87 14.61
C ASP A 104 46.87 -8.82 14.51
N PHE A 105 47.20 -7.54 14.38
CA PHE A 105 46.23 -6.43 14.30
C PHE A 105 45.52 -6.44 12.93
N GLY A 106 44.73 -7.49 12.69
CA GLY A 106 44.24 -7.90 11.38
C GLY A 106 42.99 -7.16 10.89
N GLU A 107 42.83 -7.21 9.57
CA GLU A 107 41.67 -6.83 8.77
C GLU A 107 40.38 -7.50 9.28
N GLU A 108 39.82 -7.03 10.40
CA GLU A 108 38.53 -7.52 10.86
C GLU A 108 37.46 -7.18 9.80
N GLU A 109 36.84 -8.21 9.23
CA GLU A 109 35.63 -8.07 8.45
C GLU A 109 34.58 -7.40 9.32
N ILE A 110 34.45 -6.07 9.20
CA ILE A 110 33.38 -5.28 9.80
C ILE A 110 32.07 -6.00 9.54
N SER A 111 31.46 -6.54 10.59
CA SER A 111 30.18 -7.24 10.49
C SER A 111 29.12 -6.31 9.91
N ASN A 112 28.17 -6.85 9.15
CA ASN A 112 27.04 -6.10 8.58
C ASN A 112 26.32 -5.21 9.62
N ILE A 113 26.29 -5.67 10.87
CA ILE A 113 25.74 -4.94 12.03
C ILE A 113 26.47 -3.62 12.30
N GLN A 114 27.80 -3.61 12.23
CA GLN A 114 28.60 -2.42 12.45
C GLN A 114 28.34 -1.36 11.35
N TYR A 115 28.14 -1.79 10.10
CA TYR A 115 27.74 -0.86 9.03
C TYR A 115 26.36 -0.24 9.29
N PHE A 116 25.39 -0.99 9.78
CA PHE A 116 24.09 -0.42 10.17
C PHE A 116 24.24 0.61 11.29
N CYS A 117 25.12 0.36 12.27
CA CYS A 117 25.39 1.30 13.36
C CYS A 117 25.94 2.63 12.83
N LEU A 118 26.92 2.56 11.93
CA LEU A 118 27.54 3.75 11.32
C LEU A 118 26.55 4.53 10.45
N LEU A 119 25.69 3.83 9.71
CA LEU A 119 24.67 4.47 8.87
C LEU A 119 23.56 5.19 9.66
N ARG A 120 23.45 4.99 10.99
CA ARG A 120 22.52 5.77 11.84
C ARG A 120 22.83 7.25 11.82
N CYS A 121 24.10 7.65 11.68
CA CYS A 121 24.47 9.07 11.64
C CYS A 121 23.80 9.79 10.47
N CYS A 122 23.56 9.10 9.35
CA CYS A 122 22.84 9.63 8.19
C CYS A 122 21.41 10.04 8.54
N LEU A 123 20.74 9.29 9.42
CA LEU A 123 19.34 9.49 9.79
C LEU A 123 19.15 10.65 10.78
N VAL A 124 20.21 11.02 11.51
CA VAL A 124 20.19 12.14 12.48
C VAL A 124 20.64 13.45 11.84
N HIS A 125 21.18 13.40 10.61
CA HIS A 125 21.72 14.57 9.92
C HIS A 125 20.67 15.67 9.68
N GLU A 126 21.05 16.95 9.80
CA GLU A 126 20.16 18.12 9.65
C GLU A 126 19.51 18.22 8.25
N ALA A 127 20.27 17.93 7.19
CA ALA A 127 19.76 17.96 5.81
C ALA A 127 18.85 16.77 5.47
N LYS A 128 17.62 17.05 5.04
CA LYS A 128 16.60 16.06 4.65
C LYS A 128 17.02 15.17 3.48
N GLU A 129 17.84 15.69 2.56
CA GLU A 129 18.34 14.95 1.40
C GLU A 129 19.31 13.84 1.82
N VAL A 130 20.16 14.11 2.81
CA VAL A 130 21.12 13.13 3.36
C VAL A 130 20.36 12.03 4.11
N ARG A 131 19.35 12.39 4.92
CA ARG A 131 18.48 11.41 5.59
C ARG A 131 17.75 10.50 4.58
N ALA A 132 17.17 11.09 3.54
CA ALA A 132 16.52 10.35 2.46
C ALA A 132 17.50 9.42 1.71
N GLY A 133 18.73 9.88 1.45
CA GLY A 133 19.81 9.08 0.88
C GLY A 133 20.21 7.90 1.78
N GLY A 134 20.31 8.13 3.08
CA GLY A 134 20.57 7.10 4.09
C GLY A 134 19.48 6.02 4.14
N LEU A 135 18.21 6.42 4.24
CA LEU A 135 17.06 5.51 4.20
C LEU A 135 17.03 4.69 2.90
N ARG A 136 17.33 5.33 1.77
CA ARG A 136 17.42 4.66 0.47
C ARG A 136 18.55 3.62 0.47
N LEU A 137 19.73 3.96 0.98
CA LEU A 137 20.87 3.05 1.07
C LEU A 137 20.54 1.84 1.95
N LEU A 138 20.00 2.07 3.16
CA LEU A 138 19.54 1.01 4.07
C LEU A 138 18.59 0.03 3.36
N ARG A 139 17.66 0.54 2.55
CA ARG A 139 16.71 -0.30 1.81
C ARG A 139 17.40 -1.24 0.81
N TYR A 140 18.49 -0.83 0.17
CA TYR A 140 19.24 -1.70 -0.75
C TYR A 140 20.13 -2.70 0.00
N LEU A 141 20.51 -2.41 1.24
CA LEU A 141 21.26 -3.33 2.08
C LEU A 141 20.37 -4.46 2.64
N LEU A 142 19.07 -4.21 2.85
CA LEU A 142 18.12 -5.25 3.29
C LEU A 142 17.81 -6.26 2.17
N GLN A 143 18.53 -7.39 2.19
CA GLN A 143 18.32 -8.51 1.26
C GLN A 143 17.90 -9.79 1.98
N SER A 144 18.39 -10.02 3.19
CA SER A 144 18.19 -11.22 3.98
C SER A 144 17.45 -10.93 5.30
N LYS A 145 17.01 -12.00 5.97
CA LYS A 145 16.40 -11.93 7.31
C LYS A 145 17.41 -11.43 8.36
N GLU A 146 18.66 -11.85 8.26
CA GLU A 146 19.76 -11.44 9.14
C GLU A 146 19.99 -9.92 9.07
N ASP A 147 19.89 -9.32 7.88
CA ASP A 147 20.02 -7.86 7.72
C ASP A 147 18.93 -7.10 8.48
N VAL A 148 17.70 -7.63 8.50
CA VAL A 148 16.59 -7.03 9.24
C VAL A 148 16.81 -7.18 10.75
N GLN A 149 17.30 -8.34 11.20
CA GLN A 149 17.67 -8.56 12.62
C GLN A 149 18.77 -7.58 13.05
N GLY A 150 19.86 -7.48 12.28
CA GLY A 150 20.94 -6.55 12.56
C GLY A 150 20.49 -5.08 12.60
N LEU A 151 19.56 -4.68 11.73
CA LEU A 151 18.99 -3.32 11.77
C LEU A 151 18.17 -3.05 13.05
N ILE A 152 17.46 -4.07 13.55
CA ILE A 152 16.68 -4.00 14.79
C ILE A 152 17.60 -3.96 16.01
N GLU A 153 18.60 -4.84 16.07
CA GLU A 153 19.59 -4.91 17.17
C GLU A 153 20.34 -3.59 17.36
N VAL A 154 20.64 -2.91 16.26
CA VAL A 154 21.30 -1.61 16.23
C VAL A 154 20.39 -0.46 16.67
N ASN A 155 19.11 -0.72 16.99
CA ASN A 155 18.12 0.28 17.40
C ASN A 155 17.94 1.40 16.36
N ALA A 156 17.95 1.06 15.07
CA ALA A 156 17.69 2.03 14.00
C ALA A 156 16.19 2.33 13.80
N VAL A 157 15.30 1.43 14.24
CA VAL A 157 13.84 1.54 14.05
C VAL A 157 13.25 2.87 14.57
N PRO A 158 13.57 3.34 15.80
CA PRO A 158 13.04 4.61 16.28
C PRO A 158 13.47 5.81 15.43
N LEU A 159 14.67 5.77 14.85
CA LEU A 159 15.15 6.81 13.93
C LEU A 159 14.37 6.79 12.61
N ILE A 160 14.05 5.60 12.09
CA ILE A 160 13.21 5.45 10.90
C ILE A 160 11.80 5.99 11.17
N VAL A 161 11.21 5.67 12.33
CA VAL A 161 9.91 6.21 12.76
C VAL A 161 9.94 7.74 12.78
N ARG A 162 10.97 8.33 13.40
CA ARG A 162 11.17 9.78 13.42
C ARG A 162 11.21 10.39 12.00
N CYS A 163 11.90 9.74 11.05
CA CYS A 163 11.98 10.21 9.66
C CYS A 163 10.64 10.14 8.92
N ILE A 164 9.73 9.24 9.31
CA ILE A 164 8.42 9.07 8.66
C ILE A 164 7.37 10.01 9.27
N ASP A 165 7.40 10.20 10.60
CA ASP A 165 6.37 10.94 11.34
C ASP A 165 6.54 12.47 11.24
N ILE A 166 7.78 12.97 11.22
CA ILE A 166 8.04 14.41 11.14
C ILE A 166 7.56 14.98 9.79
N MET A 167 6.58 15.89 9.82
CA MET A 167 6.09 16.62 8.65
C MET A 167 6.73 18.01 8.50
N LEU A 168 7.98 18.07 8.03
CA LEU A 168 8.74 19.31 7.79
C LEU A 168 9.17 19.45 6.31
N GLU A 169 8.21 19.67 5.40
CA GLU A 169 8.46 19.78 3.94
C GLU A 169 9.42 18.70 3.38
N ASN A 170 9.38 17.50 3.95
CA ASN A 170 10.34 16.41 3.78
C ASN A 170 9.70 15.21 3.10
N GLN A 171 8.80 15.46 2.14
CA GLN A 171 8.04 14.42 1.41
C GLN A 171 8.95 13.31 0.83
N VAL A 172 10.13 13.66 0.33
CA VAL A 172 11.08 12.68 -0.23
C VAL A 172 11.63 11.75 0.85
N GLU A 173 11.97 12.28 2.03
CA GLU A 173 12.48 11.51 3.16
C GLU A 173 11.44 10.50 3.64
N ARG A 174 10.22 10.99 3.90
CA ARG A 174 9.11 10.16 4.39
C ARG A 174 8.76 9.04 3.40
N VAL A 175 8.76 9.32 2.10
CA VAL A 175 8.55 8.30 1.05
C VAL A 175 9.66 7.25 1.03
N GLN A 176 10.93 7.62 1.26
CA GLN A 176 12.00 6.61 1.38
C GLN A 176 11.86 5.78 2.65
N GLY A 177 11.43 6.40 3.77
CA GLY A 177 11.13 5.70 5.01
C GLY A 177 10.01 4.67 4.84
N LEU A 178 8.90 5.04 4.19
CA LEU A 178 7.81 4.12 3.89
C LEU A 178 8.25 2.98 2.95
N ARG A 179 9.08 3.28 1.94
CA ARG A 179 9.64 2.26 1.04
C ARG A 179 10.59 1.32 1.76
N LEU A 180 11.33 1.80 2.75
CA LEU A 180 12.16 0.97 3.62
C LEU A 180 11.29 0.07 4.49
N ALA A 181 10.24 0.62 5.13
CA ALA A 181 9.27 -0.15 5.91
C ALA A 181 8.61 -1.28 5.07
N ARG A 182 8.14 -0.94 3.86
CA ARG A 182 7.58 -1.94 2.94
C ARG A 182 8.60 -3.01 2.54
N ARG A 183 9.88 -2.65 2.37
CA ARG A 183 10.96 -3.63 2.09
C ARG A 183 11.22 -4.53 3.29
N MET A 184 11.24 -4.00 4.52
CA MET A 184 11.36 -4.81 5.74
C MET A 184 10.24 -5.84 5.83
N LEU A 185 9.00 -5.41 5.56
CA LEU A 185 7.83 -6.28 5.53
C LEU A 185 7.96 -7.40 4.48
N GLN A 186 8.48 -7.09 3.28
CA GLN A 186 8.67 -8.10 2.22
C GLN A 186 9.80 -9.10 2.51
N VAL A 187 10.88 -8.67 3.18
CA VAL A 187 12.05 -9.52 3.44
C VAL A 187 11.84 -10.41 4.67
N ALA A 188 11.34 -9.83 5.77
CA ALA A 188 11.11 -10.56 7.01
C ALA A 188 9.82 -10.06 7.70
N PRO A 189 8.63 -10.54 7.26
CA PRO A 189 7.35 -10.08 7.82
C PRO A 189 7.22 -10.31 9.32
N HIS A 190 7.72 -11.44 9.82
CA HIS A 190 7.61 -11.87 11.22
C HIS A 190 8.47 -11.04 12.19
N LEU A 191 9.47 -10.31 11.69
CA LEU A 191 10.32 -9.42 12.50
C LEU A 191 9.90 -7.95 12.38
N PHE A 192 8.75 -7.68 11.75
CA PHE A 192 8.32 -6.31 11.52
C PHE A 192 8.09 -5.59 12.85
N PRO A 193 8.78 -4.47 13.12
CA PRO A 193 8.76 -3.87 14.43
C PRO A 193 7.44 -3.12 14.70
N ILE A 194 6.85 -3.37 15.87
CA ILE A 194 5.56 -2.78 16.27
C ILE A 194 5.58 -1.25 16.31
N GLY A 195 6.72 -0.63 16.63
CA GLY A 195 6.86 0.83 16.62
C GLY A 195 6.66 1.44 15.22
N LEU A 196 7.13 0.75 14.18
CA LEU A 196 6.93 1.17 12.80
C LEU A 196 5.48 0.94 12.35
N ALA A 197 4.87 -0.17 12.76
CA ALA A 197 3.45 -0.43 12.54
C ALA A 197 2.57 0.66 13.17
N ARG A 198 2.81 1.02 14.43
CA ARG A 198 2.07 2.08 15.14
C ARG A 198 2.25 3.46 14.49
N CYS A 199 3.43 3.76 13.95
CA CYS A 199 3.67 4.98 13.16
C CYS A 199 2.79 5.01 11.88
N LEU A 200 2.70 3.90 11.14
CA LEU A 200 1.82 3.81 9.97
C LEU A 200 0.34 3.94 10.35
N VAL A 201 -0.07 3.35 11.47
CA VAL A 201 -1.43 3.47 12.02
C VAL A 201 -1.74 4.90 12.42
N ALA A 202 -0.81 5.62 13.06
CA ALA A 202 -0.98 7.03 13.41
C ALA A 202 -1.21 7.91 12.17
N ILE A 203 -0.38 7.74 11.14
CA ILE A 203 -0.53 8.44 9.85
C ILE A 203 -1.87 8.09 9.19
N ALA A 204 -2.30 6.83 9.27
CA ALA A 204 -3.57 6.41 8.72
C ALA A 204 -4.78 6.96 9.49
N ARG A 205 -4.66 7.21 10.80
CA ARG A 205 -5.74 7.72 11.64
C ARG A 205 -5.94 9.23 11.47
N ASP A 206 -4.86 10.01 11.54
CA ASP A 206 -4.92 11.47 11.52
C ASP A 206 -4.64 12.07 10.13
N GLY A 207 -4.16 11.27 9.17
CA GLY A 207 -3.76 11.74 7.85
C GLY A 207 -4.89 12.38 7.03
N ALA A 208 -6.15 12.01 7.27
CA ALA A 208 -7.29 12.67 6.63
C ALA A 208 -7.48 14.11 7.14
N LYS A 209 -7.31 14.31 8.45
CA LYS A 209 -7.38 15.62 9.12
C LYS A 209 -6.24 16.54 8.66
N GLU A 210 -5.02 16.01 8.65
CA GLU A 210 -3.81 16.76 8.30
C GLU A 210 -3.59 16.89 6.78
N ARG A 211 -4.46 16.28 5.96
CA ARG A 211 -4.34 16.22 4.49
C ARG A 211 -3.00 15.64 4.04
N ASP A 212 -2.55 14.60 4.72
CA ASP A 212 -1.29 13.96 4.42
C ASP A 212 -1.36 13.20 3.10
N ARG A 213 -0.45 13.54 2.18
CA ARG A 213 -0.32 12.87 0.87
C ARG A 213 0.10 11.40 1.00
N MET A 214 0.69 11.02 2.13
CA MET A 214 1.13 9.65 2.39
C MET A 214 0.04 8.73 2.92
N LEU A 215 -1.14 9.24 3.30
CA LEU A 215 -2.25 8.47 3.86
C LEU A 215 -2.55 7.19 3.07
N ARG A 216 -2.81 7.32 1.76
CA ARG A 216 -3.14 6.17 0.89
C ARG A 216 -1.99 5.17 0.78
N SER A 217 -0.75 5.66 0.82
CA SER A 217 0.42 4.80 0.74
C SER A 217 0.63 4.03 2.05
N ALA A 218 0.38 4.68 3.20
CA ALA A 218 0.40 4.05 4.52
C ALA A 218 -0.71 3.00 4.64
N LEU A 219 -1.95 3.31 4.24
CA LEU A 219 -3.06 2.35 4.19
C LEU A 219 -2.75 1.13 3.32
N ALA A 220 -2.15 1.35 2.14
CA ALA A 220 -1.73 0.23 1.28
C ALA A 220 -0.70 -0.67 1.98
N THR A 221 0.31 -0.09 2.65
CA THR A 221 1.28 -0.89 3.42
C THR A 221 0.67 -1.59 4.63
N LEU A 222 -0.32 -0.98 5.30
CA LEU A 222 -1.07 -1.62 6.38
C LEU A 222 -1.89 -2.82 5.87
N ASN A 223 -2.53 -2.70 4.71
CA ASN A 223 -3.23 -3.82 4.08
C ASN A 223 -2.28 -4.95 3.69
N GLU A 224 -1.10 -4.63 3.13
CA GLU A 224 -0.07 -5.64 2.87
C GLU A 224 0.38 -6.34 4.17
N MET A 225 0.50 -5.58 5.26
CA MET A 225 0.83 -6.12 6.58
C MET A 225 -0.26 -7.04 7.12
N ALA A 226 -1.54 -6.71 6.93
CA ALA A 226 -2.66 -7.57 7.32
C ALA A 226 -2.60 -8.95 6.66
N LEU A 227 -2.05 -9.05 5.44
CA LEU A 227 -1.88 -10.32 4.72
C LEU A 227 -0.60 -11.06 5.15
N LEU A 228 0.52 -10.36 5.27
CA LEU A 228 1.84 -10.96 5.51
C LEU A 228 2.14 -11.23 6.99
N ASN A 229 1.67 -10.37 7.89
CA ASN A 229 1.82 -10.52 9.34
C ASN A 229 0.56 -10.01 10.07
N PRO A 230 -0.50 -10.85 10.14
CA PRO A 230 -1.74 -10.51 10.83
C PRO A 230 -1.56 -10.16 12.32
N SER A 231 -0.61 -10.78 13.03
CA SER A 231 -0.46 -10.61 14.47
C SER A 231 -0.06 -9.17 14.82
N VAL A 232 0.95 -8.64 14.15
CA VAL A 232 1.41 -7.25 14.34
C VAL A 232 0.34 -6.26 13.88
N PHE A 233 -0.40 -6.56 12.82
CA PHE A 233 -1.50 -5.72 12.33
C PHE A 233 -2.65 -5.59 13.34
N VAL A 234 -3.02 -6.70 14.00
CA VAL A 234 -4.04 -6.68 15.05
C VAL A 234 -3.52 -5.97 16.30
N GLU A 235 -2.29 -6.28 16.75
CA GLU A 235 -1.69 -5.70 17.96
C GLU A 235 -1.48 -4.18 17.84
N CYS A 236 -1.17 -3.66 16.65
CA CYS A 236 -1.04 -2.22 16.44
C CYS A 236 -2.39 -1.49 16.33
N GLY A 237 -3.53 -2.20 16.38
CA GLY A 237 -4.86 -1.62 16.21
C GLY A 237 -5.22 -1.31 14.75
N GLY A 238 -4.58 -1.99 13.79
CA GLY A 238 -4.78 -1.74 12.36
C GLY A 238 -6.21 -1.98 11.87
N VAL A 239 -6.92 -2.96 12.44
CA VAL A 239 -8.30 -3.30 12.08
C VAL A 239 -9.23 -2.09 12.20
N GLY A 240 -9.21 -1.41 13.36
CA GLY A 240 -10.07 -0.26 13.61
C GLY A 240 -9.76 0.92 12.69
N VAL A 241 -8.47 1.17 12.41
CA VAL A 241 -8.05 2.27 11.53
C VAL A 241 -8.39 2.00 10.07
N VAL A 242 -8.26 0.77 9.59
CA VAL A 242 -8.70 0.40 8.24
C VAL A 242 -10.22 0.50 8.12
N LEU A 243 -10.99 0.00 9.09
CA LEU A 243 -12.45 0.11 9.10
C LEU A 243 -12.94 1.58 9.13
N HIS A 244 -12.26 2.44 9.90
CA HIS A 244 -12.53 3.87 9.89
C HIS A 244 -12.28 4.47 8.49
N ASN A 245 -11.10 4.22 7.91
CA ASN A 245 -10.71 4.77 6.61
C ASN A 245 -11.54 4.23 5.43
N ILE A 246 -12.16 3.06 5.55
CA ILE A 246 -13.10 2.54 4.55
C ILE A 246 -14.27 3.51 4.37
N LEU A 247 -14.79 4.10 5.46
CA LEU A 247 -15.88 5.07 5.42
C LEU A 247 -15.44 6.47 4.96
N ASP A 248 -14.15 6.78 4.99
CA ASP A 248 -13.57 7.99 4.38
C ASP A 248 -13.33 7.81 2.85
N CYS A 249 -13.36 6.57 2.35
CA CYS A 249 -12.94 6.26 0.99
C CYS A 249 -14.12 6.10 0.02
N ALA A 250 -14.38 7.14 -0.77
CA ALA A 250 -15.36 7.12 -1.86
C ALA A 250 -14.89 6.40 -3.15
N MET A 251 -13.63 5.95 -3.24
CA MET A 251 -13.09 5.31 -4.43
C MET A 251 -13.33 3.79 -4.40
N PRO A 252 -14.12 3.20 -5.32
CA PRO A 252 -14.57 1.80 -5.21
C PRO A 252 -13.44 0.78 -5.10
N ARG A 253 -12.42 0.87 -5.98
CA ARG A 253 -11.29 -0.08 -5.99
C ARG A 253 -10.43 -0.04 -4.72
N ILE A 254 -10.30 1.14 -4.12
CA ILE A 254 -9.50 1.30 -2.88
C ILE A 254 -10.32 0.79 -1.69
N ASN A 255 -11.61 1.11 -1.64
CA ASN A 255 -12.53 0.63 -0.62
C ASN A 255 -12.60 -0.91 -0.63
N GLU A 256 -12.71 -1.52 -1.82
CA GLU A 256 -12.67 -2.97 -2.00
C GLU A 256 -11.36 -3.59 -1.54
N ALA A 257 -10.21 -2.98 -1.86
CA ALA A 257 -8.90 -3.49 -1.42
C ALA A 257 -8.71 -3.42 0.11
N LEU A 258 -9.21 -2.35 0.75
CA LEU A 258 -9.21 -2.20 2.22
C LEU A 258 -10.12 -3.24 2.87
N MET A 259 -11.33 -3.41 2.32
CA MET A 259 -12.27 -4.40 2.82
C MET A 259 -11.74 -5.83 2.63
N GLY A 260 -11.08 -6.12 1.51
CA GLY A 260 -10.47 -7.41 1.23
C GLY A 260 -9.47 -7.87 2.31
N ALA A 261 -8.69 -6.95 2.89
CA ALA A 261 -7.79 -7.27 3.99
C ALA A 261 -8.56 -7.70 5.26
N ILE A 262 -9.66 -7.03 5.59
CA ILE A 262 -10.51 -7.39 6.74
C ILE A 262 -11.23 -8.72 6.51
N LEU A 263 -11.77 -8.92 5.30
CA LEU A 263 -12.43 -10.17 4.92
C LEU A 263 -11.48 -11.37 4.94
N TYR A 264 -10.21 -11.17 4.57
CA TYR A 264 -9.17 -12.18 4.70
C TYR A 264 -8.96 -12.60 6.16
N LEU A 265 -8.89 -11.63 7.08
CA LEU A 265 -8.75 -11.92 8.52
C LEU A 265 -9.98 -12.67 9.08
N LEU A 266 -11.19 -12.33 8.63
CA LEU A 266 -12.43 -12.99 9.05
C LEU A 266 -12.51 -14.46 8.62
N ASN A 267 -11.87 -14.80 7.50
CA ASN A 267 -11.84 -16.17 7.01
C ASN A 267 -11.06 -17.09 7.97
N SER A 268 -9.96 -16.59 8.54
CA SER A 268 -9.13 -17.33 9.49
C SER A 268 -9.74 -17.35 10.90
N PRO A 269 -9.87 -18.52 11.55
CA PRO A 269 -10.50 -18.62 12.87
C PRO A 269 -9.73 -17.88 13.97
N GLU A 270 -8.39 -17.82 13.87
CA GLU A 270 -7.51 -17.16 14.85
C GLU A 270 -7.77 -15.66 14.95
N TRP A 271 -8.01 -14.99 13.81
CA TRP A 271 -8.10 -13.54 13.72
C TRP A 271 -9.55 -13.02 13.75
N ARG A 272 -10.52 -13.90 13.48
CA ARG A 272 -11.96 -13.59 13.51
C ARG A 272 -12.46 -12.81 14.73
N PRO A 273 -12.09 -13.13 16.00
CA PRO A 273 -12.60 -12.39 17.15
C PRO A 273 -12.18 -10.91 17.14
N TYR A 274 -11.02 -10.58 16.56
CA TYR A 274 -10.52 -9.21 16.48
C TYR A 274 -11.25 -8.37 15.41
N CYS A 275 -11.93 -9.02 14.47
CA CYS A 275 -12.73 -8.37 13.43
C CYS A 275 -14.19 -8.14 13.82
N GLY A 276 -14.57 -8.30 15.10
CA GLY A 276 -15.95 -8.10 15.57
C GLY A 276 -16.52 -6.70 15.29
N GLN A 277 -15.65 -5.71 15.04
CA GLN A 277 -16.03 -4.34 14.69
C GLN A 277 -16.48 -4.16 13.22
N LEU A 278 -16.55 -5.23 12.42
CA LEU A 278 -16.95 -5.15 11.00
C LEU A 278 -18.27 -4.37 10.81
N HIS A 279 -19.22 -4.51 11.72
CA HIS A 279 -20.53 -3.86 11.65
C HIS A 279 -20.47 -2.32 11.69
N MET A 280 -19.33 -1.71 12.03
CA MET A 280 -19.14 -0.26 11.94
C MET A 280 -19.39 0.30 10.54
N ILE A 281 -19.23 -0.52 9.48
CA ILE A 281 -19.55 -0.09 8.10
C ILE A 281 -21.02 0.27 7.90
N LEU A 282 -21.91 -0.23 8.77
CA LEU A 282 -23.34 0.05 8.74
C LEU A 282 -23.74 1.30 9.54
N ALA A 283 -22.82 1.85 10.34
CA ALA A 283 -23.11 2.98 11.22
C ALA A 283 -23.68 4.21 10.49
N PRO A 284 -23.18 4.60 9.29
CA PRO A 284 -23.76 5.73 8.54
C PRO A 284 -25.23 5.53 8.13
N PHE A 285 -25.69 4.28 8.03
CA PHE A 285 -27.07 3.96 7.69
C PHE A 285 -27.97 3.96 8.94
N SER A 286 -27.47 3.39 10.04
CA SER A 286 -28.26 3.17 11.25
C SER A 286 -28.43 4.42 12.11
N ASP A 287 -27.45 5.32 12.10
CA ASP A 287 -27.46 6.53 12.91
C ASP A 287 -27.75 7.77 12.06
N PHE A 288 -28.91 8.40 12.28
CA PHE A 288 -29.30 9.62 11.57
C PHE A 288 -28.42 10.82 11.91
N HIS A 289 -27.77 10.81 13.08
CA HIS A 289 -26.85 11.85 13.53
C HIS A 289 -25.40 11.36 13.53
N TYR A 290 -25.08 10.40 12.67
CA TYR A 290 -23.76 9.80 12.58
C TYR A 290 -22.68 10.86 12.43
N LYS A 291 -21.72 10.84 13.36
CA LYS A 291 -20.49 11.64 13.29
C LYS A 291 -19.31 10.70 13.15
N HIS A 292 -18.65 10.79 12.00
CA HIS A 292 -17.48 9.97 11.74
C HIS A 292 -16.24 10.50 12.44
N THR A 293 -15.97 11.80 12.29
CA THR A 293 -14.83 12.49 12.92
C THR A 293 -15.28 13.29 14.14
N SER A 294 -14.39 13.44 15.11
CA SER A 294 -14.63 14.27 16.30
C SER A 294 -14.54 15.78 16.05
N TYR A 295 -14.16 16.16 14.82
CA TYR A 295 -14.02 17.54 14.37
C TYR A 295 -14.94 17.77 13.17
N ASP A 296 -15.42 19.01 13.01
CA ASP A 296 -16.23 19.41 11.86
C ASP A 296 -15.30 19.71 10.67
N PRO A 297 -15.50 19.09 9.49
CA PRO A 297 -14.71 19.38 8.30
C PRO A 297 -14.95 20.81 7.80
N GLU A 298 -13.88 21.54 7.48
CA GLU A 298 -13.98 22.95 7.05
C GLU A 298 -14.70 23.17 5.69
N TYR A 299 -14.80 22.13 4.85
CA TYR A 299 -15.21 22.25 3.45
C TYR A 299 -16.52 21.55 3.11
N TYR A 300 -17.05 20.74 4.02
CA TYR A 300 -18.26 19.97 3.78
C TYR A 300 -19.36 20.43 4.71
N THR A 301 -20.55 20.59 4.16
CA THR A 301 -21.75 20.65 5.00
C THR A 301 -21.96 19.29 5.68
N LYS A 302 -22.66 19.27 6.81
CA LYS A 302 -23.01 18.02 7.52
C LYS A 302 -23.77 17.04 6.62
N SER A 303 -24.55 17.55 5.67
CA SER A 303 -25.29 16.74 4.72
C SER A 303 -24.38 16.07 3.69
N GLU A 304 -23.44 16.82 3.10
CA GLU A 304 -22.48 16.29 2.12
C GLU A 304 -21.54 15.26 2.74
N GLU A 305 -21.05 15.52 3.96
CA GLU A 305 -20.23 14.54 4.67
C GLU A 305 -21.00 13.24 4.89
N ARG A 306 -22.26 13.34 5.33
CA ARG A 306 -23.12 12.18 5.52
C ARG A 306 -23.34 11.42 4.21
N GLU A 307 -23.60 12.11 3.12
CA GLU A 307 -23.76 11.48 1.80
C GLU A 307 -22.49 10.72 1.40
N LEU A 308 -21.31 11.35 1.52
CA LEU A 308 -20.03 10.70 1.24
C LEU A 308 -19.81 9.44 2.08
N ARG A 309 -20.13 9.50 3.39
CA ARG A 309 -19.99 8.35 4.31
C ARG A 309 -20.94 7.23 3.96
N THR A 310 -22.17 7.57 3.60
CA THR A 310 -23.20 6.60 3.25
C THR A 310 -22.88 5.93 1.91
N GLN A 311 -22.33 6.67 0.95
CA GLN A 311 -21.82 6.11 -0.31
C GLN A 311 -20.60 5.19 -0.08
N ALA A 312 -19.64 5.59 0.76
CA ALA A 312 -18.50 4.75 1.11
C ALA A 312 -18.93 3.48 1.88
N GLY A 313 -19.91 3.61 2.78
CA GLY A 313 -20.55 2.49 3.46
C GLY A 313 -21.29 1.55 2.50
N LYS A 314 -22.00 2.10 1.50
CA LYS A 314 -22.69 1.32 0.45
C LYS A 314 -21.71 0.41 -0.27
N LEU A 315 -20.58 0.97 -0.71
CA LEU A 315 -19.50 0.23 -1.37
C LEU A 315 -18.93 -0.87 -0.46
N ALA A 316 -18.69 -0.56 0.81
CA ALA A 316 -18.15 -1.52 1.78
C ALA A 316 -19.09 -2.70 2.03
N VAL A 317 -20.38 -2.43 2.23
CA VAL A 317 -21.42 -3.46 2.43
C VAL A 317 -21.55 -4.34 1.19
N LEU A 318 -21.51 -3.73 0.01
CA LEU A 318 -21.57 -4.44 -1.26
C LEU A 318 -20.40 -5.42 -1.44
N VAL A 319 -19.18 -5.00 -1.10
CA VAL A 319 -17.99 -5.88 -1.13
C VAL A 319 -18.13 -7.02 -0.11
N CYS A 320 -18.62 -6.73 1.11
CA CYS A 320 -18.90 -7.75 2.11
C CYS A 320 -19.89 -8.81 1.60
N LEU A 321 -21.01 -8.38 1.00
CA LEU A 321 -22.06 -9.28 0.51
C LEU A 321 -21.63 -10.10 -0.72
N ARG A 322 -20.69 -9.59 -1.53
CA ARG A 322 -20.08 -10.33 -2.64
C ARG A 322 -19.02 -11.34 -2.19
N SER A 323 -18.70 -11.38 -0.89
CA SER A 323 -17.71 -12.29 -0.32
C SER A 323 -18.36 -13.30 0.63
N TRP A 324 -17.89 -14.55 0.64
CA TRP A 324 -18.40 -15.55 1.58
C TRP A 324 -18.18 -15.18 3.06
N PRO A 325 -16.98 -14.72 3.51
CA PRO A 325 -16.77 -14.38 4.91
C PRO A 325 -17.65 -13.20 5.36
N GLY A 326 -17.82 -12.20 4.49
CA GLY A 326 -18.66 -11.04 4.78
C GLY A 326 -20.15 -11.38 4.83
N LEU A 327 -20.65 -12.15 3.85
CA LEU A 327 -22.03 -12.61 3.82
C LEU A 327 -22.38 -13.42 5.07
N VAL A 328 -21.55 -14.42 5.41
CA VAL A 328 -21.77 -15.24 6.60
C VAL A 328 -21.74 -14.40 7.87
N SER A 329 -20.80 -13.43 7.98
CA SER A 329 -20.69 -12.56 9.16
C SER A 329 -21.87 -11.59 9.30
N LEU A 330 -22.42 -11.07 8.21
CA LEU A 330 -23.55 -10.14 8.23
C LEU A 330 -24.91 -10.85 8.43
N CYS A 331 -25.01 -12.11 8.02
CA CYS A 331 -26.19 -12.95 8.17
C CYS A 331 -26.30 -13.64 9.54
N GLN A 332 -25.32 -13.47 10.44
CA GLN A 332 -25.35 -14.16 11.73
C GLN A 332 -26.58 -13.72 12.55
N PRO A 333 -27.28 -14.67 13.21
CA PRO A 333 -28.49 -14.36 13.97
C PRO A 333 -28.22 -13.42 15.16
N HIS A 334 -27.01 -13.46 15.73
CA HIS A 334 -26.61 -12.65 16.86
C HIS A 334 -26.42 -11.17 16.50
N SER A 335 -25.83 -10.88 15.32
CA SER A 335 -25.59 -9.51 14.87
C SER A 335 -26.81 -8.90 14.19
N ALA A 336 -27.65 -9.73 13.54
CA ALA A 336 -28.85 -9.33 12.84
C ALA A 336 -28.66 -8.09 11.93
N ALA A 337 -27.45 -7.91 11.40
CA ALA A 337 -27.01 -6.66 10.78
C ALA A 337 -27.80 -6.35 9.50
N LEU A 338 -28.06 -7.36 8.67
CA LEU A 338 -28.91 -7.21 7.49
C LEU A 338 -30.38 -6.97 7.85
N ARG A 339 -30.87 -7.60 8.93
CA ARG A 339 -32.23 -7.35 9.42
C ARG A 339 -32.37 -5.90 9.88
N ALA A 340 -31.39 -5.39 10.61
CA ALA A 340 -31.34 -3.99 11.01
C ALA A 340 -31.31 -3.06 9.79
N MET A 341 -30.52 -3.40 8.77
CA MET A 341 -30.45 -2.62 7.52
C MET A 341 -31.79 -2.60 6.76
N VAL A 342 -32.47 -3.75 6.64
CA VAL A 342 -33.82 -3.81 6.05
C VAL A 342 -34.82 -3.03 6.90
N ALA A 343 -34.68 -3.07 8.23
CA ALA A 343 -35.55 -2.30 9.12
C ALA A 343 -35.40 -0.78 8.95
N LEU A 344 -34.28 -0.29 8.40
CA LEU A 344 -34.11 1.13 8.06
C LEU A 344 -35.01 1.61 6.91
N LEU A 345 -35.69 0.69 6.20
CA LEU A 345 -36.71 1.07 5.21
C LEU A 345 -38.01 1.56 5.87
N TYR A 346 -38.30 1.17 7.12
CA TYR A 346 -39.54 1.55 7.81
C TYR A 346 -39.56 3.02 8.29
N PRO A 347 -38.48 3.57 8.89
CA PRO A 347 -38.44 4.99 9.24
C PRO A 347 -38.70 5.91 8.03
N ASN A 348 -39.36 7.04 8.29
CA ASN A 348 -39.65 8.08 7.29
C ASN A 348 -38.43 8.99 7.05
N HIS A 349 -37.31 8.39 6.63
CA HIS A 349 -36.13 9.13 6.21
C HIS A 349 -35.82 8.81 4.74
N GLU A 350 -36.14 9.75 3.84
CA GLU A 350 -36.06 9.54 2.39
C GLU A 350 -34.64 9.21 1.92
N ASP A 351 -33.61 9.95 2.38
CA ASP A 351 -32.23 9.71 1.91
C ASP A 351 -31.72 8.30 2.26
N THR A 352 -31.88 7.86 3.51
CA THR A 352 -31.44 6.53 3.93
C THR A 352 -32.21 5.46 3.16
N ARG A 353 -33.53 5.63 2.99
CA ARG A 353 -34.36 4.70 2.23
C ARG A 353 -33.91 4.61 0.78
N LYS A 354 -33.64 5.75 0.13
CA LYS A 354 -33.13 5.82 -1.24
C LYS A 354 -31.83 5.04 -1.39
N ILE A 355 -30.86 5.24 -0.50
CA ILE A 355 -29.55 4.58 -0.60
C ILE A 355 -29.66 3.08 -0.30
N VAL A 356 -30.51 2.66 0.65
CA VAL A 356 -30.75 1.22 0.90
C VAL A 356 -31.42 0.57 -0.32
N ILE A 357 -32.36 1.25 -0.98
CA ILE A 357 -32.96 0.76 -2.23
C ILE A 357 -31.88 0.65 -3.32
N GLU A 358 -31.07 1.68 -3.55
CA GLU A 358 -29.95 1.63 -4.50
C GLU A 358 -29.00 0.45 -4.23
N LEU A 359 -28.67 0.20 -2.96
CA LEU A 359 -27.85 -0.93 -2.55
C LEU A 359 -28.51 -2.27 -2.93
N LEU A 360 -29.82 -2.43 -2.71
CA LEU A 360 -30.55 -3.65 -3.10
C LEU A 360 -30.53 -3.85 -4.62
N TYR A 361 -30.78 -2.80 -5.41
CA TYR A 361 -30.67 -2.87 -6.88
C TYR A 361 -29.26 -3.31 -7.32
N GLU A 362 -28.21 -2.76 -6.70
CA GLU A 362 -26.82 -3.09 -7.03
C GLU A 362 -26.40 -4.50 -6.59
N ILE A 363 -26.93 -4.99 -5.46
CA ILE A 363 -26.70 -6.37 -4.98
C ILE A 363 -27.33 -7.36 -5.96
N PHE A 364 -28.59 -7.14 -6.35
CA PHE A 364 -29.33 -8.03 -7.25
C PHE A 364 -29.01 -7.81 -8.74
N ARG A 365 -28.06 -6.91 -9.06
CA ARG A 365 -27.65 -6.58 -10.44
C ARG A 365 -28.81 -6.12 -11.32
N ILE A 366 -29.79 -5.45 -10.73
CA ILE A 366 -30.93 -4.87 -11.44
C ILE A 366 -30.56 -3.44 -11.82
N PRO A 367 -30.73 -3.01 -13.08
CA PRO A 367 -30.45 -1.63 -13.48
C PRO A 367 -31.35 -0.68 -12.69
N LEU A 368 -30.80 0.41 -12.16
CA LEU A 368 -31.60 1.41 -11.47
C LEU A 368 -32.23 2.36 -12.49
N GLY A 369 -33.56 2.41 -12.53
CA GLY A 369 -34.31 3.39 -13.33
C GLY A 369 -34.22 4.82 -12.77
N GLU A 370 -34.72 5.79 -13.54
CA GLU A 370 -34.82 7.17 -13.06
C GLU A 370 -35.86 7.29 -11.94
N TRP A 371 -35.59 8.16 -10.97
CA TRP A 371 -36.51 8.40 -9.87
C TRP A 371 -37.68 9.27 -10.36
N THR A 372 -38.82 8.64 -10.65
CA THR A 372 -40.05 9.31 -11.10
C THR A 372 -41.14 9.27 -10.02
N GLY A 373 -42.07 10.23 -10.08
CA GLY A 373 -43.27 10.22 -9.22
C GLY A 373 -44.35 9.24 -9.71
N ASP A 374 -44.37 8.97 -11.01
CA ASP A 374 -45.35 8.13 -11.67
C ASP A 374 -44.82 6.71 -11.92
N PHE A 375 -45.63 5.72 -11.57
CA PHE A 375 -45.27 4.30 -11.70
C PHE A 375 -45.15 3.86 -13.17
N GLU A 376 -46.02 4.37 -14.05
CA GLU A 376 -46.00 4.02 -15.47
C GLU A 376 -44.72 4.49 -16.14
N ASP A 377 -44.23 5.70 -15.80
CA ASP A 377 -42.97 6.23 -16.30
C ASP A 377 -41.77 5.41 -15.80
N ALA A 378 -41.77 5.02 -14.52
CA ALA A 378 -40.76 4.12 -13.98
C ALA A 378 -40.74 2.79 -14.72
N LEU A 379 -41.91 2.18 -14.95
CA LEU A 379 -42.03 0.90 -15.67
C LEU A 379 -41.56 1.03 -17.13
N ALA A 380 -41.92 2.12 -17.80
CA ALA A 380 -41.48 2.41 -19.16
C ALA A 380 -39.94 2.53 -19.23
N SER A 381 -39.32 3.13 -18.21
CA SER A 381 -37.86 3.21 -18.11
C SER A 381 -37.18 1.84 -17.97
N TYR A 382 -37.82 0.84 -17.34
CA TYR A 382 -37.29 -0.53 -17.29
C TYR A 382 -37.46 -1.28 -18.61
N GLY A 383 -38.56 -1.05 -19.32
CA GLY A 383 -38.77 -1.56 -20.66
C GLY A 383 -37.68 -1.08 -21.63
N SER A 384 -37.22 0.15 -21.47
CA SER A 384 -36.10 0.73 -22.21
C SER A 384 -34.72 0.50 -21.56
N ALA A 385 -34.63 0.11 -20.28
CA ALA A 385 -33.34 -0.20 -19.63
C ALA A 385 -32.70 -1.49 -20.16
N SER A 386 -33.49 -2.40 -20.73
CA SER A 386 -32.94 -3.48 -21.58
C SER A 386 -32.22 -2.94 -22.83
N ALA A 387 -32.49 -1.68 -23.18
CA ALA A 387 -31.82 -0.89 -24.19
C ALA A 387 -30.84 0.13 -23.58
N SER A 388 -30.38 0.02 -22.32
CA SER A 388 -29.25 0.82 -21.83
C SER A 388 -27.93 0.49 -22.58
N ASP A 389 -27.89 -0.65 -23.25
CA ASP A 389 -26.88 -1.02 -24.24
C ASP A 389 -27.15 -0.41 -25.64
N SER A 390 -28.13 0.49 -25.81
CA SER A 390 -28.47 1.07 -27.12
C SER A 390 -27.32 1.82 -27.77
N ASP A 391 -26.39 2.35 -26.97
CA ASP A 391 -25.16 2.94 -27.49
C ASP A 391 -24.29 1.88 -28.20
N LEU A 392 -24.21 0.66 -27.65
CA LEU A 392 -23.55 -0.49 -28.26
C LEU A 392 -24.28 -0.99 -29.53
N TRP A 393 -25.57 -0.68 -29.68
CA TRP A 393 -26.38 -1.04 -30.85
C TRP A 393 -26.18 -0.07 -32.03
N ARG A 394 -25.39 0.99 -31.85
CA ARG A 394 -25.06 1.91 -32.95
C ARG A 394 -24.26 1.19 -34.03
N LEU A 395 -24.42 1.66 -35.28
CA LEU A 395 -23.78 1.08 -36.47
C LEU A 395 -22.26 0.97 -36.37
N HIS A 396 -21.61 1.93 -35.69
CA HIS A 396 -20.15 1.99 -35.55
C HIS A 396 -19.59 1.16 -34.39
N GLU A 397 -20.45 0.56 -33.57
CA GLU A 397 -20.06 -0.26 -32.42
C GLU A 397 -20.32 -1.73 -32.70
N GLY A 398 -21.34 -2.32 -32.06
CA GLY A 398 -21.71 -3.73 -32.22
C GLY A 398 -22.91 -3.96 -33.15
N PHE A 399 -23.63 -2.90 -33.51
CA PHE A 399 -24.83 -2.92 -34.35
C PHE A 399 -25.74 -4.13 -34.00
N VAL A 400 -26.03 -4.97 -35.00
CA VAL A 400 -26.90 -6.14 -34.86
C VAL A 400 -26.33 -7.21 -33.91
N ALA A 401 -25.01 -7.35 -33.80
CA ALA A 401 -24.43 -8.39 -32.96
C ALA A 401 -24.59 -8.10 -31.45
N ALA A 402 -24.50 -6.82 -31.06
CA ALA A 402 -24.74 -6.40 -29.68
C ALA A 402 -26.23 -6.47 -29.33
N GLU A 403 -27.09 -6.00 -30.23
CA GLU A 403 -28.55 -6.08 -30.09
C GLU A 403 -29.02 -7.54 -29.97
N ALA A 404 -28.52 -8.43 -30.84
CA ALA A 404 -28.87 -9.85 -30.79
C ALA A 404 -28.43 -10.53 -29.49
N ARG A 405 -27.29 -10.13 -28.90
CA ARG A 405 -26.84 -10.68 -27.60
C ARG A 405 -27.71 -10.24 -26.42
N ALA A 406 -28.29 -9.05 -26.49
CA ALA A 406 -29.16 -8.53 -25.43
C ALA A 406 -30.57 -9.13 -25.51
N ILE A 407 -31.11 -9.30 -26.72
CA ILE A 407 -32.51 -9.74 -26.93
C ILE A 407 -32.63 -11.27 -26.97
N LEU A 408 -31.70 -11.96 -27.62
CA LEU A 408 -31.80 -13.41 -27.80
C LEU A 408 -31.32 -14.15 -26.54
N PRO A 409 -32.05 -15.17 -26.09
CA PRO A 409 -31.67 -15.95 -24.91
C PRO A 409 -30.40 -16.77 -25.17
N HIS A 410 -29.64 -17.01 -24.12
CA HIS A 410 -28.46 -17.87 -24.18
C HIS A 410 -28.85 -19.31 -24.54
N ILE A 411 -28.08 -19.97 -25.42
CA ILE A 411 -28.42 -21.28 -26.00
C ILE A 411 -28.27 -22.43 -24.98
N ALA A 412 -27.40 -22.27 -23.99
CA ALA A 412 -27.15 -23.34 -23.02
C ALA A 412 -28.35 -23.55 -22.08
N LYS A 413 -28.96 -24.73 -22.18
CA LYS A 413 -30.11 -25.13 -21.34
C LYS A 413 -29.73 -25.79 -20.01
N TYR A 414 -28.53 -26.37 -19.94
CA TYR A 414 -28.08 -27.20 -18.82
C TYR A 414 -26.78 -26.73 -18.17
N ARG A 415 -26.22 -25.60 -18.63
CA ARG A 415 -25.02 -25.03 -18.02
C ARG A 415 -25.41 -24.43 -16.68
N SER A 416 -24.71 -24.81 -15.61
CA SER A 416 -24.85 -24.18 -14.30
C SER A 416 -24.44 -22.72 -14.41
N ASP A 417 -25.40 -21.82 -14.20
CA ASP A 417 -25.14 -20.39 -14.07
C ASP A 417 -24.76 -20.09 -12.62
N LEU A 418 -23.52 -19.66 -12.40
CA LEU A 418 -22.98 -19.35 -11.07
C LEU A 418 -23.05 -17.84 -10.76
N LEU A 419 -23.66 -17.06 -11.67
CA LEU A 419 -23.82 -15.62 -11.57
C LEU A 419 -25.14 -15.21 -10.93
#